data_AF-A0A3D0MWF0-F1
#
_entry.id   AF-A0A3D0MWF0-F1
#
_cell.length_a   1.000
_cell.length_b   1.000
_cell.length_c   1.000
_cell.angle_alpha   90.00
_cell.angle_beta   90.00
_cell.angle_gamma   90.00
#
_symmetry.space_group_name_H-M   'P 1'
#
loop_
_entity.id
_entity.type
_entity.pdbx_description
1 polymer ?
#
loop_
_entity_poly.entity_id
_entity_poly.type
_entity_poly.pdbx_seq_one_letter_code
_entity_poly.pdbx_strand_id
1 'polypeptide(L)'
;MNKGSVDEYLELDETLNPIDSLETIVDLLSCENPKWKFSVIAFHHSIYCFAVANLATSNYKVVTNFYSNEDDGWRTFENGKTYISKKEWINKKVGSYKIIWDEIEENIVKDAPMKDFFEHSNEKLINFWTAIARVTDGKSWMKRFTVSKPLIMNDSQWESLGIIHQLRNQFLHYIPMGYAIEIDFIKQHLKNLIEPINFLALETGQLIYAYEEDRLR
;
A
#
# COMPACT_ATOMS: atom_id res chain seq x y z
N MET A 1 -2.62 34.08 -35.80
CA MET A 1 -2.21 33.51 -34.50
C MET A 1 -2.31 32.00 -34.62
N ASN A 2 -1.17 31.30 -34.71
CA ASN A 2 -1.15 29.84 -34.62
C ASN A 2 -1.63 29.45 -33.22
N LYS A 3 -2.75 28.73 -33.13
CA LYS A 3 -3.01 27.87 -31.97
C LYS A 3 -1.94 26.78 -32.04
N GLY A 4 -0.83 26.96 -31.33
CA GLY A 4 0.12 25.88 -31.11
C GLY A 4 -0.67 24.70 -30.54
N SER A 5 -0.54 23.54 -31.14
CA SER A 5 -1.03 22.30 -30.54
C SER A 5 -0.38 22.19 -29.17
N VAL A 6 -1.17 22.28 -28.11
CA VAL A 6 -0.71 21.88 -26.79
C VAL A 6 -0.56 20.37 -26.89
N ASP A 7 0.68 19.89 -26.81
CA ASP A 7 0.92 18.46 -26.78
C ASP A 7 0.21 17.88 -25.55
N GLU A 8 -0.69 16.92 -25.76
CA GLU A 8 -1.39 16.23 -24.68
C GLU A 8 -0.45 15.18 -24.08
N TYR A 9 -0.06 15.36 -22.82
CA TYR A 9 0.73 14.40 -22.06
C TYR A 9 -0.16 13.70 -21.01
N LEU A 10 0.03 12.40 -20.83
CA LEU A 10 -0.47 11.68 -19.67
C LEU A 10 0.52 11.88 -18.53
N GLU A 11 0.17 12.70 -17.55
CA GLU A 11 0.92 12.83 -16.29
C GLU A 11 0.43 11.80 -15.28
N LEU A 12 1.36 11.12 -14.62
CA LEU A 12 1.08 10.14 -13.59
C LEU A 12 1.79 10.56 -12.31
N ASP A 13 1.04 10.67 -11.22
CA ASP A 13 1.54 11.05 -9.89
C ASP A 13 1.08 9.99 -8.89
N GLU A 14 2.00 9.41 -8.13
CA GLU A 14 1.72 8.40 -7.11
C GLU A 14 0.71 8.86 -6.04
N THR A 15 0.59 10.17 -5.83
CA THR A 15 -0.36 10.77 -4.89
C THR A 15 -1.73 11.05 -5.52
N LEU A 16 -1.81 11.23 -6.84
CA LEU A 16 -3.07 11.42 -7.58
C LEU A 16 -3.72 10.09 -7.99
N ASN A 17 -2.93 9.08 -8.39
CA ASN A 17 -3.42 7.74 -8.75
C ASN A 17 -4.42 7.11 -7.74
N PRO A 18 -4.20 7.18 -6.40
CA PRO A 18 -5.20 6.67 -5.46
C PRO A 18 -6.47 7.51 -5.43
N ILE A 19 -6.38 8.83 -5.67
CA ILE A 19 -7.52 9.76 -5.75
C ILE A 19 -8.35 9.46 -6.99
N ASP A 20 -7.71 9.35 -8.16
CA ASP A 20 -8.38 8.96 -9.43
C ASP A 20 -9.11 7.62 -9.28
N SER A 21 -8.52 6.69 -8.53
CA SER A 21 -9.15 5.40 -8.22
C SER A 21 -10.38 5.58 -7.34
N LEU A 22 -10.39 6.51 -6.38
CA LEU A 22 -11.57 6.82 -5.58
C LEU A 22 -12.66 7.53 -6.39
N GLU A 23 -12.30 8.48 -7.25
CA GLU A 23 -13.23 9.16 -8.16
C GLU A 23 -13.88 8.17 -9.13
N THR A 24 -13.08 7.27 -9.70
CA THR A 24 -13.56 6.17 -10.54
C THR A 24 -14.63 5.33 -9.84
N ILE A 25 -14.50 5.09 -8.52
CA ILE A 25 -15.52 4.34 -7.77
C ILE A 25 -16.84 5.10 -7.74
N VAL A 26 -16.81 6.42 -7.53
CA VAL A 26 -18.00 7.27 -7.50
C VAL A 26 -18.73 7.20 -8.84
N ASP A 27 -18.00 7.34 -9.95
CA ASP A 27 -18.58 7.26 -11.29
C ASP A 27 -19.20 5.89 -11.57
N LEU A 28 -18.48 4.81 -11.24
CA LEU A 28 -18.93 3.44 -11.46
C LEU A 28 -20.18 3.08 -10.64
N LEU A 29 -20.34 3.68 -9.45
CA LEU A 29 -21.49 3.45 -8.58
C LEU A 29 -22.67 4.38 -8.87
N SER A 30 -22.43 5.52 -9.52
CA SER A 30 -23.47 6.51 -9.85
C SER A 30 -24.24 6.19 -11.14
N CYS A 31 -23.75 5.24 -11.94
CA CYS A 31 -24.46 4.76 -13.14
C CYS A 31 -25.79 4.05 -12.79
N GLU A 32 -26.76 4.06 -13.72
CA GLU A 32 -28.05 3.36 -13.58
C GLU A 32 -27.90 1.88 -13.18
N ASN A 33 -26.84 1.24 -13.68
CA ASN A 33 -26.45 -0.12 -13.31
C ASN A 33 -25.04 -0.09 -12.69
N PRO A 34 -24.94 0.00 -11.34
CA PRO A 34 -23.67 0.12 -10.63
C PRO A 34 -22.68 -1.00 -10.96
N LYS A 35 -21.44 -0.63 -11.23
CA LYS A 35 -20.38 -1.53 -11.72
C LYS A 35 -19.52 -2.07 -10.58
N TRP A 36 -20.14 -2.78 -9.62
CA TRP A 36 -19.51 -3.28 -8.39
C TRP A 36 -18.19 -4.04 -8.59
N LYS A 37 -18.07 -4.84 -9.65
CA LYS A 37 -16.83 -5.53 -10.00
C LYS A 37 -15.65 -4.56 -10.10
N PHE A 38 -15.84 -3.50 -10.90
CA PHE A 38 -14.80 -2.51 -11.15
C PHE A 38 -14.64 -1.57 -9.96
N SER A 39 -15.70 -1.28 -9.21
CA SER A 39 -15.61 -0.53 -7.96
C SER A 39 -14.75 -1.24 -6.91
N VAL A 40 -14.86 -2.57 -6.77
CA VAL A 40 -14.00 -3.34 -5.86
C VAL A 40 -12.54 -3.33 -6.32
N ILE A 41 -12.29 -3.41 -7.63
CA ILE A 41 -10.93 -3.33 -8.18
C ILE A 41 -10.32 -1.95 -7.90
N ALA A 42 -11.06 -0.87 -8.18
CA ALA A 42 -10.61 0.49 -7.96
C ALA A 42 -10.41 0.80 -6.46
N PHE A 43 -11.27 0.29 -5.58
CA PHE A 43 -11.12 0.46 -4.13
C PHE A 43 -9.90 -0.28 -3.57
N HIS A 44 -9.65 -1.51 -4.03
CA HIS A 44 -8.43 -2.25 -3.67
C HIS A 44 -7.19 -1.52 -4.18
N HIS A 45 -7.26 -0.99 -5.40
CA HIS A 45 -6.19 -0.21 -6.02
C HIS A 45 -5.88 1.08 -5.25
N SER A 46 -6.89 1.83 -4.80
CA SER A 46 -6.68 3.06 -4.04
C SER A 46 -5.95 2.81 -2.72
N ILE A 47 -6.35 1.79 -1.95
CA ILE A 47 -5.62 1.38 -0.73
C ILE A 47 -4.16 1.08 -1.05
N TYR A 48 -3.94 0.30 -2.10
CA TYR A 48 -2.59 -0.11 -2.49
C TYR A 48 -1.72 1.10 -2.88
N CYS A 49 -2.25 1.98 -3.73
CA CYS A 49 -1.57 3.19 -4.16
C CYS A 49 -1.27 4.13 -2.99
N PHE A 50 -2.22 4.36 -2.08
CA PHE A 50 -1.95 5.13 -0.87
C PHE A 50 -0.85 4.49 -0.02
N ALA A 51 -0.85 3.17 0.15
CA ALA A 51 0.20 2.50 0.90
C ALA A 51 1.57 2.68 0.24
N VAL A 52 1.65 2.53 -1.09
CA VAL A 52 2.88 2.76 -1.86
C VAL A 52 3.34 4.21 -1.77
N ALA A 53 2.45 5.19 -1.95
CA ALA A 53 2.78 6.61 -1.89
C ALA A 53 3.33 7.00 -0.51
N ASN A 54 2.68 6.51 0.56
CA ASN A 54 3.16 6.68 1.93
C ASN A 54 4.55 6.08 2.16
N LEU A 55 4.87 4.95 1.53
CA LEU A 55 6.17 4.32 1.68
C LEU A 55 7.24 4.96 0.80
N ALA A 56 6.90 5.40 -0.40
CA ALA A 56 7.84 5.96 -1.36
C ALA A 56 8.33 7.32 -0.88
N THR A 57 7.41 8.23 -0.51
CA THR A 57 7.70 9.65 -0.25
C THR A 57 8.56 10.24 -1.38
N SER A 58 9.87 10.44 -1.18
CA SER A 58 10.81 10.91 -2.21
C SER A 58 11.78 9.83 -2.76
N ASN A 59 11.64 8.58 -2.33
CA ASN A 59 12.53 7.49 -2.72
C ASN A 59 11.73 6.24 -3.12
N TYR A 60 11.49 6.12 -4.42
CA TYR A 60 10.76 5.01 -5.02
C TYR A 60 11.44 3.64 -4.78
N LYS A 61 12.75 3.60 -4.54
CA LYS A 61 13.48 2.33 -4.32
C LYS A 61 12.99 1.56 -3.09
N VAL A 62 12.32 2.25 -2.16
CA VAL A 62 11.75 1.62 -0.96
C VAL A 62 10.48 0.83 -1.26
N VAL A 63 9.84 1.08 -2.41
CA VAL A 63 8.67 0.32 -2.86
C VAL A 63 8.99 -0.63 -4.02
N THR A 64 10.27 -0.81 -4.36
CA THR A 64 10.73 -1.79 -5.35
C THR A 64 11.49 -2.91 -4.65
N ASN A 65 11.09 -4.15 -4.90
CA ASN A 65 11.85 -5.33 -4.51
C ASN A 65 13.02 -5.55 -5.47
N PHE A 66 14.19 -5.80 -4.88
CA PHE A 66 15.38 -6.35 -5.51
C PHE A 66 15.49 -7.87 -5.25
N TYR A 67 14.88 -8.39 -4.17
CA TYR A 67 14.88 -9.82 -3.81
C TYR A 67 13.53 -10.32 -3.25
N SER A 68 13.37 -11.65 -3.15
CA SER A 68 12.10 -12.30 -2.76
C SER A 68 11.72 -12.23 -1.27
N ASN A 69 12.55 -11.67 -0.38
CA ASN A 69 12.34 -11.66 1.08
C ASN A 69 12.90 -10.40 1.80
N GLU A 70 12.68 -9.20 1.27
CA GLU A 70 13.27 -7.96 1.83
C GLU A 70 12.75 -7.57 3.23
N ASP A 71 11.61 -8.11 3.64
CA ASP A 71 11.05 -7.84 4.96
C ASP A 71 11.73 -8.69 6.06
N ASP A 72 12.62 -9.61 5.69
CA ASP A 72 13.43 -10.42 6.61
C ASP A 72 14.85 -9.80 6.69
N GLY A 73 15.12 -9.06 7.75
CA GLY A 73 16.39 -8.35 7.94
C GLY A 73 16.61 -7.99 9.41
N TRP A 74 17.80 -7.47 9.72
CA TRP A 74 18.12 -6.97 11.05
C TRP A 74 18.39 -5.47 11.02
N ARG A 75 18.05 -4.77 12.10
CA ARG A 75 18.28 -3.34 12.26
C ARG A 75 18.64 -3.01 13.70
N THR A 76 19.64 -2.15 13.87
CA THR A 76 19.96 -1.54 15.16
C THR A 76 19.20 -0.22 15.27
N PHE A 77 18.46 -0.04 16.35
CA PHE A 77 17.64 1.15 16.58
C PHE A 77 18.34 2.14 17.50
N GLU A 78 17.77 3.34 17.65
CA GLU A 78 18.30 4.44 18.48
C GLU A 78 18.60 4.05 19.94
N ASN A 79 17.98 2.99 20.45
CA ASN A 79 18.25 2.45 21.78
C ASN A 79 19.54 1.59 21.87
N GLY A 80 20.31 1.48 20.78
CA GLY A 80 21.54 0.70 20.69
C GLY A 80 21.33 -0.81 20.60
N LYS A 81 20.08 -1.28 20.52
CA LYS A 81 19.74 -2.70 20.45
C LYS A 81 19.44 -3.13 19.01
N THR A 82 19.87 -4.34 18.69
CA THR A 82 19.63 -4.94 17.37
C THR A 82 18.40 -5.85 17.42
N TYR A 83 17.55 -5.74 16.40
CA TYR A 83 16.37 -6.58 16.26
C TYR A 83 16.37 -7.23 14.88
N ILE A 84 15.76 -8.40 14.79
CA ILE A 84 15.47 -9.10 13.53
C ILE A 84 13.97 -9.02 13.25
N SER A 85 13.61 -8.72 12.00
CA SER A 85 12.23 -8.72 11.57
C SER A 85 11.74 -10.13 11.26
N LYS A 86 10.46 -10.37 11.54
CA LYS A 86 9.76 -11.62 11.21
C LYS A 86 8.34 -11.32 10.75
N LYS A 87 7.79 -12.22 9.94
CA LYS A 87 6.39 -12.17 9.50
C LYS A 87 5.48 -12.86 10.52
N GLU A 88 4.64 -12.09 11.17
CA GLU A 88 3.52 -12.59 11.97
C GLU A 88 2.29 -12.74 11.07
N TRP A 89 1.93 -13.97 10.74
CA TRP A 89 0.83 -14.24 9.82
C TRP A 89 -0.52 -14.02 10.50
N ILE A 90 -1.31 -13.12 9.92
CA ILE A 90 -2.72 -12.96 10.29
C ILE A 90 -3.55 -14.02 9.57
N ASN A 91 -3.35 -14.15 8.26
CA ASN A 91 -4.04 -15.15 7.44
C ASN A 91 -3.16 -15.59 6.27
N LYS A 92 -2.55 -16.78 6.42
CA LYS A 92 -1.67 -17.38 5.41
C LYS A 92 -2.35 -17.66 4.07
N LYS A 93 -3.67 -17.90 4.05
CA LYS A 93 -4.38 -18.24 2.81
C LYS A 93 -4.49 -17.05 1.86
N VAL A 94 -4.66 -15.86 2.41
CA VAL A 94 -4.72 -14.62 1.61
C VAL A 94 -3.37 -13.95 1.47
N GLY A 95 -2.40 -14.31 2.31
CA GLY A 95 -1.05 -13.75 2.32
C GLY A 95 -0.86 -12.55 3.24
N SER A 96 -1.79 -12.30 4.17
CA SER A 96 -1.73 -11.14 5.08
C SER A 96 -0.87 -11.44 6.32
N TYR A 97 0.00 -10.49 6.67
CA TYR A 97 0.91 -10.59 7.81
C TYR A 97 1.26 -9.19 8.34
N LYS A 98 1.81 -9.14 9.55
CA LYS A 98 2.49 -7.97 10.13
C LYS A 98 3.98 -8.24 10.24
N ILE A 99 4.76 -7.17 10.25
CA ILE A 99 6.18 -7.25 10.60
C ILE A 99 6.29 -7.08 12.11
N ILE A 100 6.91 -8.05 12.77
CA ILE A 100 7.29 -7.98 14.18
C ILE A 100 8.82 -7.95 14.28
N TRP A 101 9.33 -7.42 15.40
CA TRP A 101 10.77 -7.21 15.61
C TRP A 101 11.20 -7.84 16.93
N ASP A 102 11.98 -8.91 16.85
CA ASP A 102 12.52 -9.61 18.02
C ASP A 102 13.94 -9.11 18.32
N GLU A 103 14.22 -8.79 19.59
CA GLU A 103 15.57 -8.38 20.02
C GLU A 103 16.53 -9.56 19.88
N ILE A 104 17.72 -9.30 19.34
CA ILE A 104 18.79 -10.29 19.21
C ILE A 104 20.09 -9.75 19.80
N GLU A 105 20.93 -10.63 20.30
CA GLU A 105 22.28 -10.26 20.72
C GLU A 105 23.12 -9.85 19.49
N GLU A 106 23.85 -8.75 19.62
CA GLU A 106 24.66 -8.14 18.54
C GLU A 106 25.69 -9.12 17.96
N ASN A 107 26.13 -10.10 18.76
CA ASN A 107 27.11 -11.11 18.39
C ASN A 107 26.58 -12.14 17.36
N ILE A 108 25.26 -12.22 17.17
CA ILE A 108 24.59 -13.14 16.24
C ILE A 108 24.55 -12.57 14.80
N VAL A 109 24.93 -11.30 14.62
CA VAL A 109 24.84 -10.58 13.33
C VAL A 109 25.99 -10.94 12.35
N LYS A 110 26.85 -11.90 12.70
CA LYS A 110 27.95 -12.34 11.83
C LYS A 110 27.42 -13.18 10.68
N ASP A 111 27.75 -12.75 9.46
CA ASP A 111 27.61 -13.45 8.17
C ASP A 111 26.33 -13.23 7.34
N ALA A 112 25.56 -12.16 7.58
CA ALA A 112 24.68 -11.64 6.53
C ALA A 112 25.52 -10.73 5.61
N PRO A 113 25.75 -11.07 4.33
CA PRO A 113 26.42 -10.14 3.43
C PRO A 113 25.61 -8.83 3.44
N MET A 114 26.27 -7.72 3.73
CA MET A 114 25.75 -6.39 3.45
C MET A 114 25.58 -6.35 1.94
N LYS A 115 24.37 -6.66 1.46
CA LYS A 115 24.10 -6.72 0.03
C LYS A 115 24.18 -5.30 -0.48
N ASP A 116 25.12 -5.05 -1.38
CA ASP A 116 25.21 -3.79 -2.10
C ASP A 116 23.85 -3.48 -2.73
N PHE A 117 23.15 -2.50 -2.16
CA PHE A 117 21.82 -2.05 -2.59
C PHE A 117 21.81 -1.42 -4.00
N PHE A 118 22.96 -1.36 -4.68
CA PHE A 118 23.19 -0.45 -5.80
C PHE A 118 23.42 -1.11 -7.16
N GLU A 119 23.45 -2.44 -7.26
CA GLU A 119 23.55 -3.10 -8.55
C GLU A 119 22.41 -4.10 -8.75
N HIS A 120 21.88 -4.16 -9.97
CA HIS A 120 20.89 -5.08 -10.57
C HIS A 120 19.50 -4.51 -10.88
N SER A 121 19.06 -4.83 -12.11
CA SER A 121 18.19 -4.04 -12.99
C SER A 121 16.82 -4.66 -13.27
N ASN A 122 16.16 -5.25 -12.26
CA ASN A 122 14.79 -5.75 -12.38
C ASN A 122 13.95 -5.31 -11.18
N GLU A 123 13.83 -3.99 -11.00
CA GLU A 123 13.01 -3.36 -9.97
C GLU A 123 11.55 -3.77 -10.15
N LYS A 124 11.04 -4.68 -9.31
CA LYS A 124 9.63 -5.07 -9.29
C LYS A 124 8.95 -4.37 -8.13
N LEU A 125 7.85 -3.66 -8.38
CA LEU A 125 7.05 -3.05 -7.31
C LEU A 125 6.68 -4.11 -6.25
N ILE A 126 6.71 -3.71 -4.98
CA ILE A 126 6.29 -4.56 -3.86
C ILE A 126 4.88 -5.09 -4.09
N ASN A 127 4.53 -6.24 -3.50
CA ASN A 127 3.15 -6.72 -3.62
C ASN A 127 2.25 -6.00 -2.60
N PHE A 128 0.94 -6.15 -2.78
CA PHE A 128 -0.09 -5.56 -1.92
C PHE A 128 0.15 -5.81 -0.41
N TRP A 129 0.35 -7.07 -0.01
CA TRP A 129 0.51 -7.39 1.41
C TRP A 129 1.83 -6.92 2.00
N THR A 130 2.89 -6.86 1.20
CA THR A 130 4.14 -6.19 1.61
C THR A 130 3.92 -4.69 1.82
N ALA A 131 3.22 -4.00 0.92
CA ALA A 131 2.88 -2.58 1.13
C ALA A 131 2.07 -2.38 2.42
N ILE A 132 1.03 -3.18 2.64
CA ILE A 132 0.21 -3.12 3.86
C ILE A 132 1.06 -3.41 5.11
N ALA A 133 1.87 -4.47 5.10
CA ALA A 133 2.71 -4.83 6.25
C ALA A 133 3.69 -3.69 6.60
N ARG A 134 4.30 -3.06 5.60
CA ARG A 134 5.22 -1.93 5.79
C ARG A 134 4.51 -0.67 6.30
N VAL A 135 3.32 -0.31 5.79
CA VAL A 135 2.59 0.87 6.32
C VAL A 135 2.01 0.65 7.72
N THR A 136 1.91 -0.60 8.18
CA THR A 136 1.54 -0.91 9.57
C THR A 136 2.75 -0.99 10.52
N ASP A 137 3.99 -1.01 10.00
CA ASP A 137 5.20 -1.10 10.82
C ASP A 137 5.66 0.27 11.29
N GLY A 138 5.33 0.61 12.54
CA GLY A 138 5.76 1.84 13.19
C GLY A 138 7.23 1.86 13.63
N LYS A 139 7.94 0.73 13.58
CA LYS A 139 9.30 0.64 14.13
C LYS A 139 10.37 1.01 13.11
N SER A 140 10.24 0.55 11.87
CA SER A 140 11.25 0.76 10.82
C SER A 140 10.69 1.46 9.60
N TRP A 141 9.60 0.97 9.01
CA TRP A 141 9.13 1.44 7.71
C TRP A 141 8.38 2.78 7.77
N MET A 142 7.54 2.99 8.78
CA MET A 142 6.76 4.23 8.94
C MET A 142 7.43 5.26 9.87
N LYS A 143 8.74 5.15 10.16
CA LYS A 143 9.47 6.07 11.06
C LYS A 143 10.31 7.11 10.29
N ARG A 144 9.85 7.55 9.11
CA ARG A 144 10.62 8.48 8.24
C ARG A 144 10.67 9.91 8.76
N PHE A 145 9.54 10.41 9.27
CA PHE A 145 9.45 11.73 9.87
C PHE A 145 9.03 11.60 11.34
N THR A 146 9.34 12.62 12.15
CA THR A 146 8.95 12.66 13.56
C THR A 146 7.43 12.57 13.76
N VAL A 147 6.66 13.05 12.79
CA VAL A 147 5.19 13.05 12.81
C VAL A 147 4.58 11.81 12.17
N SER A 148 5.39 10.91 11.58
CA SER A 148 4.88 9.76 10.85
C SER A 148 4.15 8.78 11.76
N LYS A 149 2.95 8.36 11.33
CA LYS A 149 2.12 7.40 12.07
C LYS A 149 1.91 6.13 11.25
N PRO A 150 2.10 4.93 11.82
CA PRO A 150 1.73 3.69 11.16
C PRO A 150 0.22 3.52 11.12
N LEU A 151 -0.26 2.83 10.09
CA LEU A 151 -1.65 2.38 10.01
C LEU A 151 -1.92 1.34 11.10
N ILE A 152 -2.97 1.56 11.89
CA ILE A 152 -3.46 0.61 12.89
C ILE A 152 -4.83 0.13 12.43
N MET A 153 -4.97 -1.19 12.28
CA MET A 153 -6.24 -1.82 11.90
C MET A 153 -6.67 -2.83 12.95
N ASN A 154 -7.96 -2.82 13.27
CA ASN A 154 -8.59 -3.85 14.10
C ASN A 154 -8.84 -5.16 13.32
N ASP A 155 -9.23 -6.22 14.01
CA ASP A 155 -9.40 -7.54 13.41
C ASP A 155 -10.46 -7.57 12.29
N SER A 156 -11.55 -6.81 12.46
CA SER A 156 -12.61 -6.71 11.46
C SER A 156 -12.14 -6.00 10.18
N GLN A 157 -11.29 -4.98 10.32
CA GLN A 157 -10.66 -4.28 9.19
C GLN A 157 -9.68 -5.20 8.45
N TRP A 158 -8.86 -5.97 9.16
CA TRP A 158 -7.99 -6.98 8.55
C TRP A 158 -8.76 -8.05 7.79
N GLU A 159 -9.86 -8.54 8.37
CA GLU A 159 -10.77 -9.47 7.71
C GLU A 159 -11.35 -8.87 6.42
N SER A 160 -11.88 -7.65 6.51
CA SER A 160 -12.47 -6.94 5.37
C SER A 160 -11.45 -6.72 4.26
N LEU A 161 -10.22 -6.36 4.62
CA LEU A 161 -9.13 -6.18 3.65
C LEU A 161 -8.78 -7.49 2.95
N GLY A 162 -8.76 -8.60 3.69
CA GLY A 162 -8.55 -9.95 3.14
C GLY A 162 -9.64 -10.34 2.14
N ILE A 163 -10.91 -10.08 2.47
CA ILE A 163 -12.07 -10.37 1.61
C ILE A 163 -12.01 -9.53 0.33
N ILE A 164 -11.82 -8.22 0.45
CA ILE A 164 -11.72 -7.31 -0.71
C ILE A 164 -10.54 -7.71 -1.62
N HIS A 165 -9.39 -8.08 -1.04
CA HIS A 165 -8.25 -8.55 -1.82
C HIS A 165 -8.57 -9.83 -2.61
N GLN A 166 -9.24 -10.81 -2.00
CA GLN A 166 -9.66 -12.04 -2.66
C GLN A 166 -10.67 -11.77 -3.78
N LEU A 167 -11.71 -10.96 -3.51
CA LEU A 167 -12.71 -10.57 -4.51
C LEU A 167 -12.04 -9.87 -5.70
N ARG A 168 -11.14 -8.94 -5.44
CA ARG A 168 -10.36 -8.26 -6.48
C ARG A 168 -9.60 -9.26 -7.35
N ASN A 169 -8.87 -10.21 -6.75
CA ASN A 169 -8.11 -11.21 -7.50
C ASN A 169 -9.05 -12.07 -8.37
N GLN A 170 -10.19 -12.51 -7.84
CA GLN A 170 -11.21 -13.27 -8.58
C GLN A 170 -11.77 -12.47 -9.76
N PHE A 171 -12.07 -11.18 -9.55
CA PHE A 171 -12.61 -10.30 -10.58
C PHE A 171 -11.61 -9.97 -11.70
N LEU A 172 -10.33 -9.81 -11.36
CA LEU A 172 -9.27 -9.54 -12.34
C LEU A 172 -8.94 -10.76 -13.21
N HIS A 173 -8.80 -11.94 -12.61
CA HIS A 173 -8.32 -13.13 -13.31
C HIS A 173 -9.38 -13.83 -14.17
N TYR A 174 -10.57 -13.21 -14.35
CA TYR A 174 -11.71 -13.70 -15.14
C TYR A 174 -11.83 -15.22 -15.14
N ILE A 175 -11.86 -15.83 -13.94
CA ILE A 175 -12.10 -17.26 -13.86
C ILE A 175 -13.58 -17.46 -14.20
N PRO A 176 -13.94 -18.19 -15.27
CA PRO A 176 -15.33 -18.33 -15.69
C PRO A 176 -16.09 -19.17 -14.66
N MET A 177 -16.65 -18.48 -13.67
CA MET A 177 -17.54 -19.02 -12.65
C MET A 177 -18.76 -18.12 -12.55
N GLY A 178 -19.95 -18.71 -12.33
CA GLY A 178 -21.13 -17.93 -11.96
C GLY A 178 -20.94 -17.37 -10.56
N TYR A 179 -20.60 -16.08 -10.45
CA TYR A 179 -20.51 -15.41 -9.16
C TYR A 179 -21.86 -14.83 -8.78
N ALA A 180 -22.43 -15.29 -7.67
CA ALA A 180 -23.53 -14.64 -6.99
C ALA A 180 -22.99 -14.14 -5.64
N ILE A 181 -22.68 -12.86 -5.56
CA ILE A 181 -22.22 -12.19 -4.34
C ILE A 181 -23.25 -11.13 -3.99
N GLU A 182 -23.67 -11.11 -2.74
CA GLU A 182 -24.58 -10.09 -2.24
C GLU A 182 -23.90 -8.72 -2.24
N ILE A 183 -24.57 -7.70 -2.79
CA ILE A 183 -24.01 -6.35 -2.86
C ILE A 183 -23.81 -5.76 -1.46
N ASP A 184 -24.71 -6.04 -0.52
CA ASP A 184 -24.62 -5.50 0.83
C ASP A 184 -23.44 -6.09 1.62
N PHE A 185 -23.08 -7.36 1.34
CA PHE A 185 -21.82 -7.95 1.81
C PHE A 185 -20.60 -7.15 1.32
N ILE A 186 -20.55 -6.79 0.02
CA ILE A 186 -19.47 -5.96 -0.52
C ILE A 186 -19.45 -4.59 0.17
N LYS A 187 -20.60 -3.92 0.26
CA LYS A 187 -20.71 -2.59 0.88
C LYS A 187 -20.22 -2.59 2.32
N GLN A 188 -20.55 -3.61 3.10
CA GLN A 188 -20.11 -3.72 4.50
C GLN A 188 -18.59 -3.71 4.60
N HIS A 189 -17.90 -4.52 3.80
CA HIS A 189 -16.45 -4.61 3.82
C HIS A 189 -15.77 -3.35 3.28
N LEU A 190 -16.31 -2.72 2.23
CA LEU A 190 -15.80 -1.45 1.72
C LEU A 190 -15.96 -0.34 2.77
N LYS A 191 -17.12 -0.23 3.41
CA LYS A 191 -17.38 0.76 4.47
C LYS A 191 -16.41 0.62 5.64
N ASN A 192 -16.11 -0.62 6.05
CA ASN A 192 -15.18 -0.89 7.14
C ASN A 192 -13.74 -0.44 6.83
N LEU A 193 -13.41 -0.27 5.55
CA LEU A 193 -12.08 0.14 5.08
C LEU A 193 -11.98 1.62 4.73
N ILE A 194 -13.07 2.40 4.85
CA ILE A 194 -13.04 3.85 4.62
C ILE A 194 -12.11 4.54 5.63
N GLU A 195 -12.18 4.16 6.90
CA GLU A 195 -11.30 4.72 7.94
C GLU A 195 -9.81 4.45 7.63
N PRO A 196 -9.37 3.20 7.34
CA PRO A 196 -8.00 2.95 6.89
C PRO A 196 -7.56 3.76 5.66
N ILE A 197 -8.43 3.95 4.66
CA ILE A 197 -8.13 4.80 3.50
C ILE A 197 -7.96 6.25 3.93
N ASN A 198 -8.89 6.78 4.72
CA ASN A 198 -8.85 8.15 5.20
C ASN A 198 -7.56 8.41 6.00
N PHE A 199 -7.19 7.46 6.86
CA PHE A 199 -5.95 7.53 7.62
C PHE A 199 -4.73 7.59 6.70
N LEU A 200 -4.64 6.66 5.73
CA LEU A 200 -3.53 6.61 4.78
C LEU A 200 -3.42 7.88 3.92
N ALA A 201 -4.55 8.46 3.54
CA ALA A 201 -4.59 9.69 2.78
C ALA A 201 -4.18 10.90 3.62
N LEU A 202 -4.76 11.09 4.80
CA LEU A 202 -4.74 12.39 5.49
C LEU A 202 -3.97 12.43 6.81
N GLU A 203 -3.73 11.28 7.45
CA GLU A 203 -3.35 11.25 8.87
C GLU A 203 -1.97 10.62 9.13
N THR A 204 -1.33 10.03 8.13
CA THR A 204 0.00 9.39 8.27
C THR A 204 1.12 10.39 8.52
N GLY A 205 0.96 11.64 8.08
CA GLY A 205 2.01 12.64 8.09
C GLY A 205 3.17 12.36 7.12
N GLN A 206 2.99 11.46 6.15
CA GLN A 206 3.99 11.18 5.09
C GLN A 206 3.63 11.79 3.73
N LEU A 207 2.33 11.91 3.44
CA LEU A 207 1.84 12.56 2.23
C LEU A 207 1.74 14.07 2.48
N ILE A 208 2.31 14.85 1.56
CA ILE A 208 2.24 16.31 1.57
C ILE A 208 1.44 16.72 0.34
N TYR A 209 0.24 17.24 0.56
CA TYR A 209 -0.58 17.82 -0.49
C TYR A 209 -0.15 19.27 -0.71
N ALA A 210 0.50 19.54 -1.83
CA ALA A 210 0.74 20.91 -2.26
C ALA A 210 -0.55 21.48 -2.86
N TYR A 211 -1.03 22.62 -2.35
CA TYR A 211 -2.10 23.35 -3.02
C TYR A 211 -1.52 24.00 -4.30
N GLU A 212 -2.33 24.17 -5.35
CA GLU A 212 -1.88 24.73 -6.63
C GLU A 212 -1.16 26.09 -6.50
N GLU A 213 -1.52 26.88 -5.49
CA GLU A 213 -0.85 28.17 -5.19
C GLU A 213 0.62 28.01 -4.77
N ASP A 214 1.01 26.85 -4.22
CA ASP A 214 2.39 26.55 -3.81
C ASP A 214 3.25 26.01 -4.97
N ARG A 215 2.63 25.47 -6.03
CA ARG A 215 3.35 24.97 -7.23
C ARG A 215 3.75 26.09 -8.22
N LEU A 216 3.18 27.29 -8.07
CA LEU A 216 3.36 28.44 -8.95
C LEU A 216 4.37 29.49 -8.43
N ARG A 217 5.21 29.15 -7.44
CA ARG A 217 6.27 30.04 -6.94
C ARG A 217 7.67 29.54 -7.26
#